data_AF-A0A402SW26-F1
#
_entry.id   AF-A0A402SW26-F1
#
_cell.length_a   1.000
_cell.length_b   1.000
_cell.length_c   1.000
_cell.angle_alpha   90.00
_cell.angle_beta   90.00
_cell.angle_gamma   90.00
#
_symmetry.space_group_name_H-M   'P 1'
#
loop_
_entity.id
_entity.type
_entity.pdbx_description
1 polymer ?
#
loop_
_entity_poly.entity_id
_entity_poly.type
_entity_poly.pdbx_seq_one_letter_code
_entity_poly.pdbx_strand_id
1 'polypeptide(L)'
;MKKQLLAATLICCSASAFALGDGVIVHDAKSALDTAAQWVKEAKQWENELTAYKEELLTKTGIRDVQGLVQDAQSVSKELTQIYDQGNAFIDDYIKNPDAVLSAQAKSLLSDYKVTDTCKGLGYTGNQVRGCEATFLSQLAGVEYGNQLEEKLRSDNQSMKDLIDQVKNAKDTKATQDATNAVSLENLKFEKLKFQYEMYRDKQRDLAEYKMKMSEAAFQKKQLDAVNADTPIVDYKSAFDQQSYEMN
;
A
#
# COMPACT_ATOMS: atom_id res chain seq x y z
N MET A 1 -7.31 39.89 -7.75
CA MET A 1 -6.72 39.01 -6.72
C MET A 1 -6.46 37.64 -7.35
N LYS A 2 -5.19 37.29 -7.58
CA LYS A 2 -4.78 36.05 -8.26
C LYS A 2 -4.61 34.94 -7.21
N LYS A 3 -5.34 33.83 -7.34
CA LYS A 3 -5.08 32.59 -6.59
C LYS A 3 -4.29 31.67 -7.52
N GLN A 4 -3.06 31.36 -7.13
CA GLN A 4 -2.23 30.38 -7.84
C GLN A 4 -2.58 28.98 -7.34
N LEU A 5 -2.97 28.11 -8.28
CA LEU A 5 -3.05 26.66 -8.11
C LEU A 5 -1.67 26.09 -8.39
N LEU A 6 -1.03 25.51 -7.36
CA LEU A 6 0.17 24.71 -7.49
C LEU A 6 -0.23 23.32 -7.99
N ALA A 7 -0.16 23.12 -9.30
CA ALA A 7 -0.07 21.79 -9.90
C ALA A 7 1.39 21.36 -9.86
N ALA A 8 1.74 20.44 -8.96
CA ALA A 8 3.04 19.78 -8.94
C ALA A 8 3.02 18.59 -9.90
N THR A 9 3.23 18.87 -11.18
CA THR A 9 3.57 17.86 -12.18
C THR A 9 5.08 17.72 -12.19
N LEU A 10 5.61 16.59 -11.70
CA LEU A 10 7.03 16.25 -11.83
C LEU A 10 7.13 14.87 -12.49
N ILE A 11 6.87 14.87 -13.80
CA ILE A 11 7.31 13.81 -14.70
C ILE A 11 8.67 14.27 -15.24
N CYS A 12 9.74 13.65 -14.76
CA CYS A 12 11.02 13.64 -15.45
C CYS A 12 11.48 12.20 -15.60
N CYS A 13 11.12 11.58 -16.72
CA CYS A 13 11.85 10.43 -17.24
C CYS A 13 13.23 10.92 -17.69
N SER A 14 14.25 10.80 -16.84
CA SER A 14 15.64 10.84 -17.29
C SER A 14 16.05 9.44 -17.72
N ALA A 15 15.95 9.17 -19.02
CA ALA A 15 16.66 8.06 -19.64
C ALA A 15 18.16 8.40 -19.62
N SER A 16 18.88 7.89 -18.62
CA SER A 16 20.34 7.95 -18.60
C SER A 16 20.88 6.87 -19.54
N ALA A 17 21.28 7.27 -20.73
CA ALA A 17 22.04 6.43 -21.64
C ALA A 17 23.42 6.15 -21.02
N PHE A 18 23.66 4.90 -20.61
CA PHE A 18 24.99 4.44 -20.21
C PHE A 18 25.87 4.31 -21.46
N ALA A 19 26.74 5.31 -21.68
CA ALA A 19 27.83 5.20 -22.63
C ALA A 19 29.00 4.45 -21.95
N LEU A 20 29.24 3.21 -22.36
CA LEU A 20 30.48 2.49 -22.06
C LEU A 20 31.54 2.97 -23.05
N GLY A 21 32.47 3.81 -22.59
CA GLY A 21 33.56 4.33 -23.39
C GLY A 21 34.72 4.77 -22.51
N ASP A 22 35.88 4.16 -22.75
CA ASP A 22 37.12 4.28 -21.98
C ASP A 22 37.58 5.71 -21.67
N GLY A 23 38.05 5.90 -20.43
CA GLY A 23 39.00 6.95 -20.07
C GLY A 23 38.45 8.14 -19.26
N VAL A 24 38.94 8.23 -18.01
CA VAL A 24 38.83 9.31 -17.00
C VAL A 24 37.80 9.07 -15.88
N ILE A 25 38.33 8.47 -14.80
CA ILE A 25 37.61 7.98 -13.60
C ILE A 25 37.26 9.10 -12.59
N VAL A 26 37.59 10.36 -12.88
CA VAL A 26 37.20 11.49 -12.01
C VAL A 26 35.71 11.86 -12.19
N HIS A 27 35.11 11.55 -13.35
CA HIS A 27 33.67 11.77 -13.58
C HIS A 27 32.80 10.76 -12.81
N ASP A 28 33.37 9.61 -12.44
CA ASP A 28 32.66 8.47 -11.86
C ASP A 28 32.41 8.64 -10.36
N ALA A 29 33.44 9.07 -9.60
CA ALA A 29 33.31 9.24 -8.15
C ALA A 29 32.32 10.36 -7.75
N LYS A 30 32.34 11.51 -8.44
CA LYS A 30 31.37 12.58 -8.18
C LYS A 30 29.95 12.14 -8.54
N SER A 31 29.77 11.48 -9.69
CA SER A 31 28.47 10.95 -10.09
C SER A 31 27.96 9.92 -9.08
N ALA A 32 28.81 9.00 -8.63
CA ALA A 32 28.48 8.01 -7.62
C ALA A 32 28.06 8.65 -6.29
N LEU A 33 28.77 9.69 -5.85
CA LEU A 33 28.40 10.45 -4.65
C LEU A 33 27.05 11.15 -4.79
N ASP A 34 26.79 11.78 -5.95
CA ASP A 34 25.54 12.48 -6.21
C ASP A 34 24.35 11.47 -6.27
N THR A 35 24.51 10.33 -6.95
CA THR A 35 23.54 9.23 -6.99
C THR A 35 23.25 8.68 -5.59
N ALA A 36 24.30 8.37 -4.84
CA ALA A 36 24.19 7.85 -3.49
C ALA A 36 23.50 8.84 -2.53
N ALA A 37 23.81 10.14 -2.65
CA ALA A 37 23.16 11.17 -1.85
C ALA A 37 21.67 11.35 -2.19
N GLN A 38 21.32 11.28 -3.48
CA GLN A 38 19.92 11.31 -3.92
C GLN A 38 19.13 10.14 -3.33
N TRP A 39 19.71 8.94 -3.35
CA TRP A 39 19.11 7.77 -2.76
C TRP A 39 18.89 7.85 -1.27
N VAL A 40 19.88 8.33 -0.52
CA VAL A 40 19.74 8.50 0.93
C VAL A 40 18.54 9.39 1.25
N LYS A 41 18.33 10.43 0.43
CA LYS A 41 17.18 11.33 0.54
C LYS A 41 15.86 10.63 0.17
N GLU A 42 15.80 9.94 -0.97
CA GLU A 42 14.59 9.24 -1.43
C GLU A 42 14.20 8.10 -0.48
N ALA A 43 15.17 7.31 -0.01
CA ALA A 43 14.96 6.27 0.99
C ALA A 43 14.37 6.84 2.28
N LYS A 44 14.86 7.99 2.75
CA LYS A 44 14.29 8.65 3.93
C LYS A 44 12.86 9.13 3.69
N GLN A 45 12.57 9.60 2.49
CA GLN A 45 11.21 9.99 2.12
C GLN A 45 10.26 8.78 2.13
N TRP A 46 10.63 7.66 1.50
CA TRP A 46 9.79 6.46 1.48
C TRP A 46 9.63 5.84 2.86
N GLU A 47 10.65 5.89 3.72
CA GLU A 47 10.52 5.46 5.12
C GLU A 47 9.41 6.23 5.84
N ASN A 48 9.35 7.55 5.65
CA ASN A 48 8.30 8.39 6.23
C ASN A 48 6.92 8.08 5.61
N GLU A 49 6.85 7.90 4.29
CA GLU A 49 5.60 7.56 3.59
C GLU A 49 5.07 6.18 3.99
N LEU A 50 5.94 5.17 4.10
CA LEU A 50 5.60 3.84 4.62
C LEU A 50 5.09 3.89 6.05
N THR A 51 5.73 4.69 6.91
CA THR A 51 5.29 4.89 8.30
C THR A 51 3.87 5.47 8.33
N ALA A 52 3.62 6.55 7.56
CA ALA A 52 2.31 7.17 7.49
C ALA A 52 1.22 6.21 6.95
N TYR A 53 1.53 5.43 5.91
CA TYR A 53 0.57 4.45 5.37
C TYR A 53 0.24 3.35 6.37
N LYS A 54 1.22 2.87 7.13
CA LYS A 54 0.97 1.88 8.18
C LYS A 54 0.08 2.45 9.27
N GLU A 55 0.37 3.65 9.76
CA GLU A 55 -0.46 4.33 10.76
C GLU A 55 -1.90 4.53 10.28
N GLU A 56 -2.09 4.92 9.02
CA GLU A 56 -3.41 5.07 8.41
C GLU A 56 -4.17 3.73 8.34
N LEU A 57 -3.51 2.67 7.84
CA LEU A 57 -4.11 1.33 7.75
C LEU A 57 -4.56 0.84 9.11
N LEU A 58 -3.70 0.98 10.12
CA LEU A 58 -3.97 0.52 11.48
C LEU A 58 -5.08 1.34 12.15
N THR A 59 -5.08 2.66 11.99
CA THR A 59 -6.14 3.53 12.51
C THR A 59 -7.51 3.15 11.94
N LYS A 60 -7.57 2.77 10.66
CA LYS A 60 -8.81 2.36 9.99
C LYS A 60 -9.35 0.99 10.44
N THR A 61 -8.53 0.16 11.10
CA THR A 61 -8.99 -1.16 11.59
C THR A 61 -9.87 -1.08 12.83
N GLY A 62 -9.82 0.02 13.58
CA GLY A 62 -10.58 0.19 14.83
C GLY A 62 -10.11 -0.70 15.99
N ILE A 63 -8.99 -1.42 15.84
CA ILE A 63 -8.39 -2.21 16.91
C ILE A 63 -7.75 -1.29 17.96
N ARG A 64 -7.91 -1.65 19.23
CA ARG A 64 -7.44 -0.82 20.36
C ARG A 64 -5.95 -0.96 20.62
N ASP A 65 -5.43 -2.18 20.56
CA ASP A 65 -4.02 -2.49 20.72
C ASP A 65 -3.37 -2.82 19.38
N VAL A 66 -3.22 -1.78 18.57
CA VAL A 66 -2.58 -1.86 17.26
C VAL A 66 -1.11 -2.26 17.37
N GLN A 67 -0.40 -1.80 18.41
CA GLN A 67 1.03 -2.03 18.54
C GLN A 67 1.33 -3.48 18.91
N GLY A 68 0.59 -4.03 19.88
CA GLY A 68 0.64 -5.46 20.19
C GLY A 68 0.30 -6.30 18.97
N LEU A 69 -0.76 -5.93 18.24
CA LEU A 69 -1.20 -6.65 17.04
C LEU A 69 -0.07 -6.76 16.00
N VAL A 70 0.60 -5.66 15.70
CA VAL A 70 1.69 -5.64 14.72
C VAL A 70 2.88 -6.48 15.20
N GLN A 71 3.16 -6.50 16.50
CA GLN A 71 4.21 -7.34 17.07
C GLN A 71 3.86 -8.83 16.97
N ASP A 72 2.65 -9.21 17.40
CA ASP A 72 2.20 -10.61 17.36
C ASP A 72 2.03 -11.12 15.93
N ALA A 73 1.67 -10.24 14.99
CA ALA A 73 1.59 -10.52 13.56
C ALA A 73 2.92 -11.01 12.97
N GLN A 74 4.08 -10.65 13.54
CA GLN A 74 5.38 -11.12 13.08
C GLN A 74 5.50 -12.65 13.18
N SER A 75 4.83 -13.27 14.16
CA SER A 75 4.80 -14.73 14.33
C SER A 75 4.12 -15.46 13.16
N VAL A 76 3.28 -14.76 12.40
CA VAL A 76 2.57 -15.24 11.20
C VAL A 76 3.00 -14.49 9.92
N SER A 77 4.15 -13.82 9.95
CA SER A 77 4.66 -12.97 8.84
C SER A 77 4.69 -13.68 7.48
N LYS A 78 5.08 -14.96 7.45
CA LYS A 78 5.10 -15.77 6.22
C LYS A 78 3.70 -15.92 5.62
N GLU A 79 2.70 -16.17 6.45
CA GLU A 79 1.31 -16.32 6.02
C GLU A 79 0.72 -14.97 5.61
N LEU A 80 1.02 -13.90 6.35
CA LEU A 80 0.65 -12.54 5.96
C LEU A 80 1.27 -12.13 4.61
N THR A 81 2.51 -12.53 4.33
CA THR A 81 3.16 -12.29 3.03
C THR A 81 2.41 -13.03 1.91
N GLN A 82 1.98 -14.27 2.15
CA GLN A 82 1.16 -15.03 1.19
C GLN A 82 -0.20 -14.37 0.97
N ILE A 83 -0.86 -13.89 2.03
CA ILE A 83 -2.12 -13.13 1.94
C ILE A 83 -1.90 -11.87 1.11
N TYR A 84 -0.81 -11.15 1.35
CA TYR A 84 -0.46 -10.00 0.54
C TYR A 84 -0.32 -10.41 -0.92
N ASP A 85 0.47 -11.42 -1.25
CA ASP A 85 0.72 -11.85 -2.63
C ASP A 85 -0.55 -12.33 -3.34
N GLN A 86 -1.45 -13.04 -2.63
CA GLN A 86 -2.75 -13.49 -3.16
C GLN A 86 -3.72 -12.33 -3.45
N GLY A 87 -3.59 -11.21 -2.73
CA GLY A 87 -4.45 -10.03 -2.92
C GLY A 87 -5.92 -10.35 -2.71
N ASN A 88 -6.79 -9.96 -3.65
CA ASN A 88 -8.24 -10.14 -3.51
C ASN A 88 -8.68 -11.61 -3.55
N ALA A 89 -7.89 -12.53 -4.13
CA ALA A 89 -8.23 -13.95 -4.17
C ALA A 89 -8.35 -14.54 -2.76
N PHE A 90 -7.49 -14.10 -1.84
CA PHE A 90 -7.56 -14.47 -0.43
C PHE A 90 -8.92 -14.11 0.19
N ILE A 91 -9.45 -12.93 -0.11
CA ILE A 91 -10.71 -12.44 0.46
C ILE A 91 -11.86 -13.36 0.04
N ASP A 92 -11.93 -13.73 -1.24
CA ASP A 92 -12.96 -14.62 -1.76
C ASP A 92 -12.89 -16.02 -1.16
N ASP A 93 -11.69 -16.56 -1.03
CA ASP A 93 -11.47 -17.90 -0.46
C ASP A 93 -11.77 -17.93 1.05
N TYR A 94 -11.39 -16.88 1.78
CA TYR A 94 -11.69 -16.74 3.20
C TYR A 94 -13.20 -16.64 3.46
N ILE A 95 -13.94 -15.87 2.65
CA ILE A 95 -15.41 -15.76 2.81
C ILE A 95 -16.08 -17.13 2.64
N LYS A 96 -15.61 -17.94 1.67
CA LYS A 96 -16.15 -19.28 1.41
C LYS A 96 -15.82 -20.26 2.53
N ASN A 97 -14.56 -20.35 2.93
CA ASN A 97 -14.10 -21.30 3.93
C ASN A 97 -12.91 -20.75 4.76
N PRO A 98 -13.19 -19.99 5.83
CA PRO A 98 -12.11 -19.38 6.63
C PRO A 98 -11.24 -20.43 7.33
N ASP A 99 -11.79 -21.62 7.59
CA ASP A 99 -11.08 -22.67 8.31
C ASP A 99 -9.98 -23.36 7.50
N ALA A 100 -10.12 -23.36 6.18
CA ALA A 100 -9.17 -23.99 5.26
C ALA A 100 -8.03 -23.06 4.83
N VAL A 101 -8.19 -21.74 5.02
CA VAL A 101 -7.28 -20.72 4.46
C VAL A 101 -6.32 -20.18 5.53
N LEU A 102 -6.69 -20.21 6.81
CA LEU A 102 -5.84 -19.74 7.90
C LEU A 102 -5.24 -20.84 8.76
N SER A 103 -3.99 -20.64 9.17
CA SER A 103 -3.34 -21.39 10.23
C SER A 103 -4.00 -21.19 11.59
N ALA A 104 -3.72 -22.09 12.53
CA ALA A 104 -4.19 -21.94 13.91
C ALA A 104 -3.66 -20.67 14.58
N GLN A 105 -2.41 -20.28 14.26
CA GLN A 105 -1.78 -19.07 14.78
C GLN A 105 -2.48 -17.80 14.26
N ALA A 106 -2.76 -17.72 12.96
CA ALA A 106 -3.49 -16.59 12.38
C ALA A 106 -4.92 -16.48 12.93
N LYS A 107 -5.58 -17.63 13.18
CA LYS A 107 -6.89 -17.67 13.86
C LYS A 107 -6.80 -17.19 15.31
N SER A 108 -5.75 -17.56 16.04
CA SER A 108 -5.51 -17.04 17.39
C SER A 108 -5.41 -15.52 17.36
N LEU A 109 -4.66 -14.96 16.41
CA LEU A 109 -4.51 -13.50 16.27
C LEU A 109 -5.87 -12.80 16.09
N LEU A 110 -6.77 -13.33 15.26
CA LEU A 110 -8.13 -12.78 15.12
C LEU A 110 -8.91 -12.81 16.44
N SER A 111 -8.77 -13.89 17.20
CA SER A 111 -9.43 -14.08 18.50
C SER A 111 -8.87 -13.15 19.57
N ASP A 112 -7.55 -13.10 19.72
CA ASP A 112 -6.83 -12.35 20.75
C ASP A 112 -7.11 -10.84 20.62
N TYR A 113 -7.19 -10.35 19.38
CA TYR A 113 -7.51 -8.95 19.07
C TYR A 113 -9.00 -8.69 18.86
N LYS A 114 -9.86 -9.70 19.07
CA LYS A 114 -11.32 -9.60 18.99
C LYS A 114 -11.81 -9.00 17.67
N VAL A 115 -11.20 -9.43 16.56
CA VAL A 115 -11.51 -8.91 15.22
C VAL A 115 -12.95 -9.23 14.84
N THR A 116 -13.41 -10.46 15.09
CA THR A 116 -14.80 -10.88 14.85
C THR A 116 -15.80 -10.00 15.61
N ASP A 117 -15.53 -9.69 16.89
CA ASP A 117 -16.41 -8.85 17.70
C ASP A 117 -16.41 -7.40 17.23
N THR A 118 -15.24 -6.89 16.82
CA THR A 118 -15.11 -5.57 16.20
C THR A 118 -15.94 -5.50 14.92
N CYS A 119 -15.84 -6.49 14.04
CA CYS A 119 -16.64 -6.58 12.82
C CYS A 119 -18.14 -6.63 13.11
N LYS A 120 -18.58 -7.42 14.10
CA LYS A 120 -20.00 -7.45 14.52
C LYS A 120 -20.45 -6.11 15.11
N GLY A 121 -19.60 -5.46 15.91
CA GLY A 121 -19.85 -4.14 16.50
C GLY A 121 -20.03 -3.03 15.47
N LEU A 122 -19.43 -3.19 14.27
CA LEU A 122 -19.66 -2.33 13.10
C LEU A 122 -20.98 -2.63 12.36
N GLY A 123 -21.77 -3.60 12.82
CA GLY A 123 -23.05 -3.97 12.24
C GLY A 123 -22.98 -5.02 11.12
N TYR A 124 -21.81 -5.63 10.87
CA TYR A 124 -21.69 -6.72 9.89
C TYR A 124 -22.34 -8.00 10.40
N THR A 125 -23.00 -8.73 9.49
CA THR A 125 -23.68 -10.01 9.79
C THR A 125 -23.37 -11.08 8.75
N GLY A 126 -23.43 -12.36 9.15
CA GLY A 126 -23.19 -13.49 8.26
C GLY A 126 -21.86 -13.40 7.50
N ASN A 127 -21.90 -13.53 6.17
CA ASN A 127 -20.72 -13.46 5.31
C ASN A 127 -20.04 -12.08 5.33
N GLN A 128 -20.73 -11.02 5.74
CA GLN A 128 -20.11 -9.69 5.86
C GLN A 128 -19.09 -9.65 7.00
N VAL A 129 -19.29 -10.43 8.08
CA VAL A 129 -18.31 -10.57 9.16
C VAL A 129 -17.02 -11.19 8.61
N ARG A 130 -17.14 -12.26 7.81
CA ARG A 130 -15.99 -12.91 7.17
C ARG A 130 -15.28 -11.97 6.19
N GLY A 131 -16.03 -11.18 5.43
CA GLY A 131 -15.44 -10.16 4.55
C GLY A 131 -14.69 -9.08 5.33
N CYS A 132 -15.21 -8.67 6.49
CA CYS A 132 -14.54 -7.74 7.39
C CYS A 132 -13.24 -8.32 7.97
N GLU A 133 -13.26 -9.57 8.45
CA GLU A 133 -12.07 -10.28 8.94
C GLU A 133 -11.01 -10.45 7.84
N ALA A 134 -11.41 -10.86 6.63
CA ALA A 134 -10.50 -10.96 5.49
C ALA A 134 -9.88 -9.61 5.12
N THR A 135 -10.68 -8.54 5.15
CA THR A 135 -10.20 -7.18 4.90
C THR A 135 -9.19 -6.75 5.94
N PHE A 136 -9.44 -7.06 7.22
CA PHE A 136 -8.53 -6.79 8.30
C PHE A 136 -7.18 -7.51 8.10
N LEU A 137 -7.21 -8.81 7.78
CA LEU A 137 -6.00 -9.60 7.52
C LEU A 137 -5.24 -9.10 6.29
N SER A 138 -5.94 -8.67 5.24
CA SER A 138 -5.32 -8.05 4.06
C SER A 138 -4.62 -6.73 4.40
N GLN A 139 -5.21 -5.89 5.27
CA GLN A 139 -4.58 -4.66 5.74
C GLN A 139 -3.35 -4.95 6.62
N LEU A 140 -3.47 -5.92 7.53
CA LEU A 140 -2.36 -6.35 8.38
C LEU A 140 -1.21 -6.94 7.54
N ALA A 141 -1.53 -7.71 6.51
CA ALA A 141 -0.57 -8.22 5.52
C ALA A 141 0.14 -7.08 4.76
N GLY A 142 -0.59 -6.02 4.42
CA GLY A 142 0.01 -4.80 3.88
C GLY A 142 0.98 -4.14 4.86
N VAL A 143 0.61 -4.01 6.13
CA VAL A 143 1.49 -3.45 7.17
C VAL A 143 2.77 -4.29 7.34
N GLU A 144 2.64 -5.62 7.38
CA GLU A 144 3.78 -6.52 7.51
C GLU A 144 4.73 -6.44 6.30
N TYR A 145 4.19 -6.44 5.07
CA TYR A 145 5.01 -6.23 3.88
C TYR A 145 5.70 -4.85 3.91
N GLY A 146 4.99 -3.81 4.36
CA GLY A 146 5.54 -2.47 4.55
C GLY A 146 6.69 -2.43 5.56
N ASN A 147 6.60 -3.17 6.67
CA ASN A 147 7.67 -3.30 7.65
C ASN A 147 8.92 -3.95 7.05
N GLN A 148 8.74 -5.06 6.33
CA GLN A 148 9.86 -5.74 5.65
C GLN A 148 10.54 -4.86 4.59
N LEU A 149 9.75 -4.05 3.88
CA LEU A 149 10.28 -3.09 2.91
C LEU A 149 11.05 -1.96 3.61
N GLU A 150 10.54 -1.43 4.72
CA GLU A 150 11.21 -0.41 5.53
C GLU A 150 12.54 -0.92 6.10
N GLU A 151 12.58 -2.14 6.62
CA GLU A 151 13.80 -2.75 7.15
C GLU A 151 14.89 -2.90 6.08
N LYS A 152 14.52 -3.41 4.90
CA LYS A 152 15.45 -3.49 3.75
C LYS A 152 15.92 -2.10 3.33
N LEU A 153 15.01 -1.14 3.26
CA LEU A 153 15.32 0.23 2.91
C LEU A 153 16.31 0.86 3.90
N ARG A 154 16.13 0.64 5.20
CA ARG A 154 17.08 1.11 6.23
C ARG A 154 18.45 0.45 6.10
N SER A 155 18.50 -0.86 5.91
CA SER A 155 19.74 -1.62 5.74
C SER A 155 20.53 -1.16 4.51
N ASP A 156 19.87 -1.06 3.36
CA ASP A 156 20.51 -0.69 2.10
C ASP A 156 20.90 0.81 2.11
N ASN A 157 20.09 1.67 2.74
CA ASN A 157 20.43 3.08 2.95
C ASN A 157 21.65 3.26 3.87
N GLN A 158 21.80 2.45 4.91
CA GLN A 158 23.00 2.47 5.75
C GLN A 158 24.23 2.02 4.96
N SER A 159 24.11 0.93 4.20
CA SER A 159 25.18 0.44 3.33
C SER A 159 25.63 1.52 2.32
N MET A 160 24.67 2.26 1.77
CA MET A 160 24.97 3.36 0.85
C MET A 160 25.70 4.52 1.53
N LYS A 161 25.33 4.89 2.76
CA LYS A 161 26.07 5.92 3.54
C LYS A 161 27.51 5.49 3.79
N ASP A 162 27.72 4.22 4.14
CA ASP A 162 29.06 3.70 4.39
C ASP A 162 29.92 3.74 3.11
N LEU A 163 29.33 3.45 1.94
CA LEU A 163 30.01 3.58 0.65
C LEU A 163 30.32 5.04 0.30
N ILE A 164 29.41 5.98 0.56
CA ILE A 164 29.67 7.42 0.40
C ILE A 164 30.90 7.83 1.21
N ASP A 165 30.99 7.39 2.45
CA ASP A 165 32.11 7.72 3.33
C ASP A 165 33.40 7.04 2.88
N GLN A 166 33.34 5.82 2.35
CA GLN A 166 34.49 5.15 1.74
C GLN A 166 35.00 5.91 0.50
N VAL A 167 34.12 6.34 -0.40
CA VAL A 167 34.51 7.13 -1.58
C VAL A 167 35.18 8.44 -1.16
N LYS A 168 34.62 9.15 -0.17
CA LYS A 168 35.17 10.42 0.34
C LYS A 168 36.54 10.28 1.01
N ASN A 169 36.75 9.18 1.73
CA ASN A 169 37.97 8.96 2.53
C ASN A 169 39.05 8.14 1.80
N ALA A 170 38.75 7.63 0.59
CA ALA A 170 39.71 6.88 -0.22
C ALA A 170 40.93 7.74 -0.57
N LYS A 171 42.13 7.20 -0.31
CA LYS A 171 43.40 7.90 -0.52
C LYS A 171 44.08 7.54 -1.84
N ASP A 172 43.70 6.43 -2.44
CA ASP A 172 44.24 5.93 -3.70
C ASP A 172 43.14 5.61 -4.71
N THR A 173 43.49 5.66 -5.99
CA THR A 173 42.56 5.53 -7.10
C THR A 173 41.86 4.16 -7.15
N LYS A 174 42.50 3.09 -6.65
CA LYS A 174 41.90 1.75 -6.63
C LYS A 174 40.78 1.68 -5.59
N ALA A 175 41.02 2.21 -4.39
CA ALA A 175 40.00 2.30 -3.35
C ALA A 175 38.80 3.15 -3.81
N THR A 176 39.02 4.25 -4.53
CA THR A 176 37.94 5.05 -5.13
C THR A 176 37.15 4.25 -6.17
N GLN A 177 37.82 3.52 -7.06
CA GLN A 177 37.16 2.69 -8.09
C GLN A 177 36.32 1.57 -7.49
N ASP A 178 36.88 0.83 -6.52
CA ASP A 178 36.18 -0.27 -5.85
C ASP A 178 34.91 0.23 -5.15
N ALA A 179 34.99 1.38 -4.49
CA ALA A 179 33.84 2.02 -3.84
C ALA A 179 32.79 2.52 -4.86
N THR A 180 33.20 3.11 -5.98
CA THR A 180 32.27 3.52 -7.05
C THR A 180 31.55 2.33 -7.70
N ASN A 181 32.27 1.22 -7.92
CA ASN A 181 31.65 -0.03 -8.41
C ASN A 181 30.63 -0.58 -7.42
N ALA A 182 30.93 -0.51 -6.12
CA ALA A 182 29.98 -0.90 -5.08
C ALA A 182 28.75 0.02 -5.06
N VAL A 183 28.90 1.33 -5.25
CA VAL A 183 27.77 2.26 -5.41
C VAL A 183 26.90 1.87 -6.60
N SER A 184 27.49 1.44 -7.72
CA SER A 184 26.73 0.97 -8.89
C SER A 184 25.95 -0.33 -8.63
N LEU A 185 26.51 -1.26 -7.85
CA LEU A 185 25.80 -2.48 -7.46
C LEU A 185 24.65 -2.16 -6.50
N GLU A 186 24.93 -1.34 -5.50
CA GLU A 186 23.88 -0.81 -4.65
C GLU A 186 22.84 -0.12 -5.52
N ASN A 187 23.25 0.60 -6.60
CA ASN A 187 22.39 1.28 -7.59
C ASN A 187 21.23 0.40 -8.10
N LEU A 188 21.52 -0.87 -8.33
CA LEU A 188 20.52 -1.83 -8.83
C LEU A 188 19.57 -2.31 -7.73
N LYS A 189 20.04 -2.41 -6.48
CA LYS A 189 19.22 -2.88 -5.36
C LYS A 189 18.13 -1.89 -4.98
N PHE A 190 18.42 -0.60 -4.93
CA PHE A 190 17.38 0.39 -4.67
C PHE A 190 16.42 0.54 -5.84
N GLU A 191 16.83 0.46 -7.11
CA GLU A 191 15.85 0.50 -8.21
C GLU A 191 14.86 -0.66 -8.09
N LYS A 192 15.33 -1.82 -7.62
CA LYS A 192 14.45 -2.92 -7.22
C LYS A 192 13.57 -2.54 -6.01
N LEU A 193 14.11 -1.94 -4.95
CA LEU A 193 13.31 -1.51 -3.79
C LEU A 193 12.28 -0.43 -4.16
N LYS A 194 12.63 0.48 -5.06
CA LYS A 194 11.78 1.51 -5.63
C LYS A 194 10.60 0.89 -6.32
N PHE A 195 10.87 -0.08 -7.20
CA PHE A 195 9.82 -0.83 -7.86
C PHE A 195 8.91 -1.54 -6.84
N GLN A 196 9.48 -2.15 -5.80
CA GLN A 196 8.71 -2.78 -4.72
C GLN A 196 7.87 -1.79 -3.92
N TYR A 197 8.39 -0.58 -3.68
CA TYR A 197 7.72 0.52 -3.01
C TYR A 197 6.56 1.07 -3.85
N GLU A 198 6.80 1.37 -5.13
CA GLU A 198 5.79 1.84 -6.06
C GLU A 198 4.66 0.81 -6.22
N MET A 199 5.01 -0.47 -6.37
CA MET A 199 4.04 -1.56 -6.40
C MET A 199 3.23 -1.63 -5.10
N TYR A 200 3.87 -1.47 -3.94
CA TYR A 200 3.18 -1.43 -2.64
C TYR A 200 2.18 -0.27 -2.58
N ARG A 201 2.63 0.94 -2.89
CA ARG A 201 1.79 2.14 -2.90
C ARG A 201 0.60 1.99 -3.85
N ASP A 202 0.85 1.53 -5.08
CA ASP A 202 -0.17 1.38 -6.11
C ASP A 202 -1.20 0.33 -5.69
N LYS A 203 -0.77 -0.78 -5.09
CA LYS A 203 -1.69 -1.80 -4.56
C LYS A 203 -2.57 -1.27 -3.42
N GLN A 204 -2.03 -0.43 -2.54
CA GLN A 204 -2.83 0.22 -1.49
C GLN A 204 -3.85 1.19 -2.10
N ARG A 205 -3.46 1.94 -3.13
CA ARG A 205 -4.38 2.81 -3.88
C ARG A 205 -5.49 2.01 -4.55
N ASP A 206 -5.14 0.95 -5.28
CA ASP A 206 -6.10 0.12 -6.01
C ASP A 206 -7.07 -0.57 -5.04
N LEU A 207 -6.59 -1.02 -3.88
CA LEU A 207 -7.43 -1.56 -2.82
C LEU A 207 -8.40 -0.50 -2.27
N ALA A 208 -7.94 0.73 -2.08
CA ALA A 208 -8.80 1.84 -1.63
C ALA A 208 -9.87 2.19 -2.67
N GLU A 209 -9.50 2.27 -3.95
CA GLU A 209 -10.44 2.50 -5.05
C GLU A 209 -11.47 1.37 -5.17
N TYR A 210 -11.02 0.12 -5.08
CA TYR A 210 -11.90 -1.04 -5.09
C TYR A 210 -12.93 -0.96 -3.96
N LYS A 211 -12.49 -0.64 -2.73
CA LYS A 211 -13.37 -0.46 -1.58
C LYS A 211 -14.39 0.67 -1.81
N MET A 212 -13.98 1.79 -2.38
CA MET A 212 -14.89 2.89 -2.74
C MET A 212 -15.96 2.44 -3.74
N LYS A 213 -15.55 1.80 -4.84
CA LYS A 213 -16.48 1.29 -5.87
C LYS A 213 -17.47 0.27 -5.29
N MET A 214 -17.00 -0.63 -4.43
CA MET A 214 -17.86 -1.61 -3.76
C MET A 214 -18.85 -0.94 -2.80
N SER A 215 -18.42 0.07 -2.05
CA SER A 215 -19.30 0.86 -1.17
C SER A 215 -20.37 1.61 -1.98
N GLU A 216 -19.99 2.21 -3.11
CA GLU A 216 -20.92 2.89 -4.00
C GLU A 216 -21.95 1.92 -4.59
N ALA A 217 -21.50 0.76 -5.09
CA ALA A 217 -22.38 -0.28 -5.60
C ALA A 217 -23.35 -0.80 -4.52
N ALA A 218 -22.87 -0.98 -3.28
CA ALA A 218 -23.71 -1.39 -2.16
C ALA A 218 -24.74 -0.30 -1.79
N PHE A 219 -24.36 0.98 -1.84
CA PHE A 219 -25.27 2.10 -1.60
C PHE A 219 -26.33 2.22 -2.70
N GLN A 220 -25.93 2.11 -3.98
CA GLN A 220 -26.85 2.07 -5.12
C GLN A 220 -27.83 0.90 -5.00
N LYS A 221 -27.35 -0.29 -4.65
CA LYS A 221 -28.19 -1.46 -4.41
C LYS A 221 -29.20 -1.22 -3.28
N LYS A 222 -28.77 -0.62 -2.15
CA LYS A 222 -29.68 -0.26 -1.06
C LYS A 222 -30.77 0.72 -1.50
N GLN A 223 -30.43 1.71 -2.33
CA GLN A 223 -31.42 2.64 -2.88
C GLN A 223 -32.42 1.92 -3.78
N LEU A 224 -31.95 1.04 -4.68
CA LEU A 224 -32.83 0.24 -5.54
C LEU A 224 -33.73 -0.70 -4.74
N ASP A 225 -33.18 -1.40 -3.76
CA ASP A 225 -33.92 -2.33 -2.91
C ASP A 225 -34.93 -1.58 -2.00
N ALA A 226 -34.61 -0.36 -1.55
CA ALA A 226 -35.54 0.50 -0.81
C ALA A 226 -36.68 1.04 -1.69
N VAL A 227 -36.42 1.38 -2.95
CA VAL A 227 -37.47 1.75 -3.92
C VAL A 227 -38.45 0.60 -4.13
N ASN A 228 -37.95 -0.65 -4.13
CA ASN A 228 -38.78 -1.84 -4.34
C ASN A 228 -39.53 -2.32 -3.09
N ALA A 229 -39.09 -1.93 -1.89
CA ALA A 229 -39.63 -2.48 -0.64
C ALA A 229 -40.88 -1.74 -0.12
N ASP A 230 -41.06 -0.44 -0.38
CA ASP A 230 -42.19 0.34 0.17
C ASP A 230 -42.65 1.55 -0.67
N THR A 231 -42.19 1.72 -1.91
CA THR A 231 -42.71 2.82 -2.75
C THR A 231 -43.85 2.30 -3.63
N PRO A 232 -45.08 2.86 -3.56
CA PRO A 232 -46.05 2.61 -4.60
C PRO A 232 -45.41 2.99 -5.94
N ILE A 233 -45.50 2.13 -6.94
CA ILE A 233 -45.16 2.50 -8.31
C ILE A 233 -46.12 3.65 -8.67
N VAL A 234 -45.65 4.89 -8.54
CA VAL A 234 -46.36 6.03 -9.10
C VAL A 234 -46.14 5.92 -10.60
N ASP A 235 -47.15 5.39 -11.29
CA ASP A 235 -47.24 5.52 -12.74
C ASP A 235 -47.49 7.00 -13.05
N TYR A 236 -46.40 7.76 -13.14
CA TYR A 236 -46.41 9.18 -13.45
C TYR A 236 -47.14 9.49 -14.75
N LYS A 237 -47.30 8.53 -15.67
CA LYS A 237 -48.07 8.70 -16.90
C LYS A 237 -49.57 8.68 -16.61
N SER A 238 -50.05 7.71 -15.85
CA SER A 238 -51.46 7.66 -15.42
C SER A 238 -51.89 8.85 -14.56
N ALA A 239 -50.99 9.36 -13.70
CA ALA A 239 -51.25 10.53 -12.85
C ALA A 239 -51.34 11.85 -13.64
N PHE A 240 -50.59 11.95 -14.75
CA PHE A 240 -50.63 13.13 -15.63
C PHE A 240 -51.85 13.12 -16.55
N ASP A 241 -52.26 11.95 -17.05
CA ASP A 241 -53.45 11.79 -17.89
C ASP A 241 -54.76 12.02 -17.11
N GLN A 242 -54.81 11.70 -15.80
CA GLN A 242 -55.96 12.03 -14.95
C GLN A 242 -56.12 13.54 -14.70
N GLN A 243 -55.02 14.27 -14.50
CA GLN A 243 -55.08 15.73 -14.30
C GLN A 243 -55.54 16.50 -15.54
N SER A 244 -55.33 15.97 -16.76
CA SER A 244 -55.82 16.65 -17.97
C SER A 244 -57.32 16.49 -18.20
N TYR A 245 -57.95 15.45 -17.63
CA TYR A 245 -59.39 15.21 -17.76
C TYR A 245 -60.23 15.98 -16.72
N GLU A 246 -59.65 16.41 -15.61
CA GLU A 246 -60.32 17.22 -14.57
C GLU A 246 -60.27 18.74 -14.84
N MET A 247 -59.57 19.17 -15.89
CA MET A 247 -59.39 20.58 -16.28
C MET A 247 -60.30 21.02 -17.45
N ASN A 248 -61.43 20.36 -17.68
CA ASN A 248 -62.49 20.80 -18.59
C ASN A 248 -63.82 21.00 -17.85
#